data_AF-A0A7C7QCP6-F1
#
_entry.id   AF-A0A7C7QCP6-F1
#
_cell.length_a   1.000
_cell.length_b   1.000
_cell.length_c   1.000
_cell.angle_alpha   90.00
_cell.angle_beta   90.00
_cell.angle_gamma   90.00
#
_symmetry.space_group_name_H-M   'P 1'
#
loop_
_entity.id
_entity.type
_entity.pdbx_description
1 polymer ?
#
loop_
_entity_poly.entity_id
_entity_poly.type
_entity_poly.pdbx_seq_one_letter_code
_entity_poly.pdbx_strand_id
1 'polypeptide(L)'
;MVRFISGLVFGFGGEAGKALKGKDYRVPEGMPYVRREYIHGAPQPKITKFTMGNPKGDFSYRVSLLPLKKVQIRHNALEALRVTVNKQLADKLGGENYCLRIKAYPHVVLRENKMMAFAGADRLQEGMRRAFGKAVGLAARVEAGRPVVEVEVKAEGIEVAKRALKIGASKLPTPCTIQIAPLQRG
;
A
#
# COMPACT_ATOMS: atom_id res chain seq x y z
N MET A 1 38.55 14.94 -38.18
CA MET A 1 37.71 15.08 -36.97
C MET A 1 36.25 14.92 -37.38
N VAL A 2 35.73 13.70 -37.30
CA VAL A 2 34.40 13.31 -37.81
C VAL A 2 33.39 13.42 -36.66
N ARG A 3 32.37 14.27 -36.81
CA ARG A 3 31.27 14.38 -35.84
C ARG A 3 30.32 13.19 -36.01
N PHE A 4 30.39 12.26 -35.07
CA PHE A 4 29.31 11.32 -34.76
C PHE A 4 28.16 12.08 -34.08
N ILE A 5 26.97 12.09 -34.67
CA ILE A 5 25.71 12.34 -33.94
C ILE A 5 24.81 11.15 -34.22
N SER A 6 25.02 10.13 -33.40
CA SER A 6 24.17 8.95 -33.25
C SER A 6 23.12 9.26 -32.18
N GLY A 7 21.89 8.82 -32.41
CA GLY A 7 20.91 8.62 -31.34
C GLY A 7 19.72 9.57 -31.34
N LEU A 8 18.94 9.55 -32.43
CA LEU A 8 17.51 9.88 -32.34
C LEU A 8 16.84 8.74 -31.55
N VAL A 9 16.77 8.88 -30.23
CA VAL A 9 16.05 7.93 -29.38
C VAL A 9 14.57 8.11 -29.67
N PHE A 10 14.04 7.21 -30.49
CA PHE A 10 12.62 6.92 -30.63
C PHE A 10 12.03 6.63 -29.25
N GLY A 11 11.47 7.65 -28.62
CA GLY A 11 10.57 7.48 -27.49
C GLY A 11 9.26 6.88 -28.01
N PHE A 12 9.22 5.56 -28.20
CA PHE A 12 7.97 4.80 -28.24
C PHE A 12 7.30 4.91 -26.87
N GLY A 13 6.65 6.05 -26.62
CA GLY A 13 5.71 6.24 -25.53
C GLY A 13 4.43 5.47 -25.84
N GLY A 14 4.51 4.14 -25.77
CA GLY A 14 3.36 3.25 -25.82
C GLY A 14 2.36 3.63 -24.74
N GLU A 15 1.10 3.76 -25.15
CA GLU A 15 0.03 4.38 -24.42
C GLU A 15 -0.15 3.87 -22.98
N ALA A 16 0.10 4.77 -22.03
CA ALA A 16 -0.34 4.63 -20.67
C ALA A 16 -1.86 4.84 -20.61
N GLY A 17 -2.65 3.80 -20.91
CA GLY A 17 -4.04 3.74 -20.47
C GLY A 17 -4.13 4.16 -19.00
N LYS A 18 -5.06 5.08 -18.67
CA LYS A 18 -5.19 5.77 -17.38
C LYS A 18 -4.69 4.91 -16.21
N ALA A 19 -3.63 5.35 -15.53
CA ALA A 19 -3.14 4.69 -14.33
C ALA A 19 -4.22 4.72 -13.23
N LEU A 20 -4.48 3.55 -12.63
CA LEU A 20 -5.42 3.31 -11.52
C LEU A 20 -5.40 4.44 -10.46
N LYS A 21 -6.46 5.25 -10.38
CA LYS A 21 -6.54 6.30 -9.37
C LYS A 21 -6.93 5.71 -8.02
N GLY A 22 -6.37 6.28 -6.94
CA GLY A 22 -6.64 5.81 -5.57
C GLY A 22 -8.09 6.03 -5.12
N LYS A 23 -8.81 6.94 -5.81
CA LYS A 23 -10.19 7.30 -5.50
C LYS A 23 -11.15 6.13 -5.74
N ASP A 24 -10.96 5.40 -6.83
CA ASP A 24 -11.94 4.43 -7.34
C ASP A 24 -12.05 3.17 -6.46
N TYR A 25 -10.99 2.86 -5.70
CA TYR A 25 -10.90 1.64 -4.89
C TYR A 25 -10.93 1.91 -3.37
N ARG A 26 -11.24 3.13 -2.96
CA ARG A 26 -11.22 3.53 -1.54
C ARG A 26 -12.41 2.96 -0.77
N VAL A 27 -13.56 2.87 -1.42
CA VAL A 27 -14.80 2.38 -0.81
C VAL A 27 -14.86 0.86 -0.96
N PRO A 28 -15.01 0.10 0.14
CA PRO A 28 -15.18 -1.34 0.05
C PRO A 28 -16.62 -1.66 -0.36
N GLU A 29 -16.84 -1.74 -1.68
CA GLU A 29 -18.13 -2.11 -2.25
C GLU A 29 -18.20 -3.62 -2.55
N GLY A 30 -19.40 -4.18 -2.40
CA GLY A 30 -19.70 -5.56 -2.74
C GLY A 30 -18.92 -6.64 -1.98
N MET A 31 -19.09 -7.88 -2.44
CA MET A 31 -18.43 -9.05 -1.86
C MET A 31 -16.91 -9.03 -2.13
N PRO A 32 -16.06 -9.42 -1.16
CA PRO A 32 -14.62 -9.45 -1.38
C PRO A 32 -14.20 -10.61 -2.29
N TYR A 33 -13.54 -10.27 -3.40
CA TYR A 33 -12.91 -11.26 -4.28
C TYR A 33 -11.57 -11.72 -3.73
N VAL A 34 -11.54 -12.88 -3.07
CA VAL A 34 -10.35 -13.39 -2.35
C VAL A 34 -9.94 -14.80 -2.75
N ARG A 35 -10.87 -15.60 -3.30
CA ARG A 35 -10.62 -17.01 -3.64
C ARG A 35 -9.76 -17.12 -4.89
N ARG A 36 -8.48 -17.47 -4.69
CA ARG A 36 -7.48 -17.55 -5.78
C ARG A 36 -7.75 -18.70 -6.76
N GLU A 37 -8.44 -19.75 -6.33
CA GLU A 37 -8.83 -20.90 -7.16
C GLU A 37 -9.70 -20.48 -8.38
N TYR A 38 -10.52 -19.43 -8.23
CA TYR A 38 -11.38 -18.90 -9.32
C TYR A 38 -10.82 -17.65 -10.01
N ILE A 39 -9.67 -17.13 -9.56
CA ILE A 39 -9.11 -15.87 -10.05
C ILE A 39 -7.76 -16.15 -10.71
N HIS A 40 -7.80 -16.36 -12.02
CA HIS A 40 -6.59 -16.50 -12.82
C HIS A 40 -5.90 -15.14 -13.02
N GLY A 41 -4.57 -15.14 -12.99
CA GLY A 41 -3.75 -13.94 -13.23
C GLY A 41 -3.80 -12.91 -12.10
N ALA A 42 -4.10 -13.30 -10.86
CA ALA A 42 -4.02 -12.40 -9.72
C ALA A 42 -2.57 -11.90 -9.53
N PRO A 43 -2.34 -10.58 -9.46
CA PRO A 43 -0.99 -10.04 -9.29
C PRO A 43 -0.45 -10.35 -7.90
N GLN A 44 0.87 -10.45 -7.78
CA GLN A 44 1.52 -10.63 -6.48
C GLN A 44 1.45 -9.33 -5.64
N PRO A 45 1.33 -9.42 -4.30
CA PRO A 45 1.42 -8.25 -3.43
C PRO A 45 2.78 -7.55 -3.58
N LYS A 46 2.76 -6.23 -3.78
CA LYS A 46 4.00 -5.43 -3.82
C LYS A 46 4.69 -5.30 -2.45
N ILE A 47 3.92 -5.44 -1.37
CA ILE A 47 4.47 -5.52 -0.02
C ILE A 47 5.05 -6.91 0.20
N THR A 48 6.37 -6.98 0.41
CA THR A 48 7.09 -8.24 0.59
C THR A 48 7.39 -8.52 2.07
N LYS A 49 7.70 -7.48 2.85
CA LYS A 49 8.06 -7.58 4.27
C LYS A 49 7.00 -6.91 5.13
N PHE A 50 6.38 -7.67 6.03
CA PHE A 50 5.38 -7.16 6.98
C PHE A 50 5.97 -6.80 8.33
N THR A 51 7.13 -7.37 8.67
CA THR A 51 7.84 -7.12 9.91
C THR A 51 9.22 -6.56 9.59
N MET A 52 9.61 -5.48 10.27
CA MET A 52 10.89 -4.80 10.12
C MET A 52 11.46 -4.46 11.50
N GLY A 53 12.78 -4.26 11.55
CA GLY A 53 13.52 -4.03 12.79
C GLY A 53 13.76 -5.33 13.56
N ASN A 54 13.82 -5.24 14.89
CA ASN A 54 14.06 -6.41 15.74
C ASN A 54 12.76 -6.99 16.30
N PRO A 55 12.23 -8.11 15.77
CA PRO A 55 10.97 -8.70 16.25
C PRO A 55 11.06 -9.34 17.63
N LYS A 56 12.28 -9.65 18.10
CA LYS A 56 12.56 -10.27 19.40
C LYS A 56 13.04 -9.25 20.45
N GLY A 57 12.99 -7.95 20.13
CA GLY A 57 13.42 -6.91 21.03
C GLY A 57 12.51 -6.73 22.25
N ASP A 58 13.09 -6.22 23.33
CA ASP A 58 12.36 -5.79 24.51
C ASP A 58 11.86 -4.36 24.34
N PHE A 59 10.56 -4.23 24.12
CA PHE A 59 9.87 -2.95 23.93
C PHE A 59 8.85 -2.72 25.04
N SER A 60 8.76 -1.47 25.51
CA SER A 60 7.87 -1.09 26.61
C SER A 60 6.54 -0.53 26.12
N TYR A 61 6.49 0.01 24.90
CA TYR A 61 5.32 0.68 24.35
C TYR A 61 5.00 0.20 22.95
N ARG A 62 3.70 0.16 22.64
CA ARG A 62 3.15 -0.07 21.30
C ARG A 62 2.42 1.18 20.84
N VAL A 63 2.79 1.67 19.67
CA VAL A 63 2.14 2.78 18.99
C VAL A 63 1.43 2.25 17.75
N SER A 64 0.10 2.37 17.73
CA SER A 64 -0.75 1.80 16.69
C SER A 64 -1.39 2.90 15.86
N LEU A 65 -1.48 2.68 14.54
CA LEU A 65 -2.19 3.55 13.61
C LEU A 65 -3.58 2.97 13.31
N LEU A 66 -4.61 3.66 13.77
CA LEU A 66 -6.01 3.26 13.66
C LEU A 66 -6.72 4.10 12.58
N PRO A 67 -7.39 3.49 11.59
CA PRO A 67 -8.20 4.22 10.64
C PRO A 67 -9.52 4.63 11.28
N LEU A 68 -9.99 5.85 11.02
CA LEU A 68 -11.27 6.35 11.53
C LEU A 68 -12.48 5.88 10.72
N LYS A 69 -12.26 5.43 9.47
CA LYS A 69 -13.31 4.99 8.56
C LYS A 69 -13.00 3.61 8.03
N LYS A 70 -14.05 2.86 7.70
CA LYS A 70 -13.93 1.60 6.96
C LYS A 70 -13.47 1.93 5.52
N VAL A 71 -12.28 1.48 5.15
CA VAL A 71 -11.71 1.76 3.82
C VAL A 71 -11.01 0.55 3.23
N GLN A 72 -10.79 0.61 1.94
CA GLN A 72 -9.97 -0.34 1.22
C GLN A 72 -8.62 0.32 0.84
N ILE A 73 -7.53 -0.29 1.29
CA ILE A 73 -6.16 0.21 1.15
C ILE A 73 -5.43 -0.63 0.10
N ARG A 74 -4.92 -0.01 -0.95
CA ARG A 74 -4.17 -0.73 -1.99
C ARG A 74 -2.79 -1.17 -1.48
N HIS A 75 -2.30 -2.28 -2.01
CA HIS A 75 -0.95 -2.79 -1.75
C HIS A 75 0.16 -1.73 -2.00
N ASN A 76 0.00 -0.86 -3.01
CA ASN A 76 0.90 0.26 -3.27
C ASN A 76 0.96 1.28 -2.11
N ALA A 77 -0.19 1.56 -1.48
CA ALA A 77 -0.25 2.48 -0.34
C ALA A 77 0.36 1.85 0.92
N LEU A 78 0.15 0.54 1.13
CA LEU A 78 0.78 -0.20 2.23
C LEU A 78 2.30 -0.23 2.11
N GLU A 79 2.84 -0.41 0.90
CA GLU A 79 4.29 -0.38 0.69
C GLU A 79 4.86 1.04 0.85
N ALA A 80 4.18 2.06 0.35
CA ALA A 80 4.58 3.46 0.56
C ALA A 80 4.57 3.82 2.06
N LEU A 81 3.56 3.36 2.80
CA LEU A 81 3.47 3.51 4.26
C LEU A 81 4.65 2.82 4.94
N ARG A 82 4.93 1.56 4.60
CA ARG A 82 6.06 0.80 5.13
C ARG A 82 7.39 1.52 4.96
N VAL A 83 7.72 1.91 3.72
CA VAL A 83 9.00 2.55 3.38
C VAL A 83 9.15 3.88 4.11
N THR A 84 8.08 4.68 4.14
CA THR A 84 8.11 6.01 4.79
C THR A 84 8.32 5.90 6.30
N VAL A 85 7.56 5.02 6.96
CA VAL A 85 7.67 4.81 8.41
C VAL A 85 9.02 4.19 8.76
N ASN A 86 9.44 3.15 8.02
CA ASN A 86 10.71 2.48 8.24
C ASN A 86 11.90 3.42 8.07
N LYS A 87 11.90 4.29 7.05
CA LYS A 87 12.95 5.30 6.87
C LYS A 87 13.06 6.22 8.08
N GLN A 88 11.94 6.80 8.53
CA GLN A 88 11.93 7.71 9.67
C GLN A 88 12.35 7.05 11.00
N LEU A 89 12.00 5.77 11.19
CA LEU A 89 12.42 5.01 12.37
C LEU A 89 13.91 4.63 12.30
N ALA A 90 14.37 4.14 11.16
CA ALA A 90 15.77 3.77 10.94
C ALA A 90 16.72 4.96 11.11
N ASP A 91 16.37 6.12 10.55
CA ASP A 91 17.19 7.34 10.60
C ASP A 91 17.40 7.86 12.03
N LYS A 92 16.46 7.59 12.95
CA LYS A 92 16.45 8.20 14.30
C LYS A 92 16.72 7.23 15.45
N LEU A 93 16.21 6.01 15.35
CA LEU A 93 16.32 5.00 16.41
C LEU A 93 17.33 3.90 16.07
N GLY A 94 17.74 3.78 14.80
CA GLY A 94 18.53 2.64 14.32
C GLY A 94 17.68 1.37 14.17
N GLY A 95 18.18 0.38 13.42
CA GLY A 95 17.42 -0.81 13.05
C GLY A 95 17.05 -1.76 14.19
N GLU A 96 17.74 -1.69 15.34
CA GLU A 96 17.56 -2.65 16.44
C GLU A 96 16.59 -2.18 17.52
N ASN A 97 16.30 -0.87 17.60
CA ASN A 97 15.53 -0.27 18.70
C ASN A 97 14.03 -0.14 18.43
N TYR A 98 13.53 -0.68 17.32
CA TYR A 98 12.10 -0.72 17.02
C TYR A 98 11.69 -2.04 16.38
N CYS A 99 10.41 -2.38 16.51
CA CYS A 99 9.75 -3.38 15.67
C CYS A 99 8.55 -2.76 14.97
N LEU A 100 8.61 -2.69 13.64
CA LEU A 100 7.50 -2.23 12.80
C LEU A 100 6.76 -3.45 12.27
N ARG A 101 5.45 -3.51 12.49
CA ARG A 101 4.57 -4.58 12.02
C ARG A 101 3.40 -4.00 11.24
N ILE A 102 3.24 -4.44 10.00
CA ILE A 102 2.06 -4.16 9.17
C ILE A 102 1.07 -5.29 9.39
N LYS A 103 -0.06 -4.98 10.03
CA LYS A 103 -1.11 -5.96 10.34
C LYS A 103 -2.06 -6.19 9.17
N ALA A 104 -2.22 -5.18 8.30
CA ALA A 104 -3.11 -5.27 7.15
C ALA A 104 -2.45 -6.05 5.99
N TYR A 105 -3.01 -7.22 5.65
CA TYR A 105 -2.60 -7.99 4.48
C TYR A 105 -3.57 -7.78 3.30
N PRO A 106 -3.07 -7.57 2.07
CA PRO A 106 -3.92 -7.32 0.91
C PRO A 106 -4.49 -8.63 0.33
N HIS A 107 -5.65 -9.06 0.83
CA HIS A 107 -6.34 -10.27 0.35
C HIS A 107 -7.24 -10.04 -0.88
N VAL A 108 -7.79 -8.84 -1.02
CA VAL A 108 -8.86 -8.56 -2.00
C VAL A 108 -8.25 -8.25 -3.36
N VAL A 109 -8.69 -8.95 -4.39
CA VAL A 109 -8.30 -8.68 -5.78
C VAL A 109 -9.14 -7.55 -6.36
N LEU A 110 -8.45 -6.56 -6.92
CA LEU A 110 -9.02 -5.46 -7.66
C LEU A 110 -9.12 -5.83 -9.13
N ARG A 111 -10.29 -5.58 -9.72
CA ARG A 111 -10.55 -5.76 -11.14
C ARG A 111 -10.79 -4.43 -11.82
N GLU A 112 -10.38 -4.33 -13.07
CA GLU A 112 -10.60 -3.15 -13.90
C GLU A 112 -10.92 -3.56 -15.34
N ASN A 113 -11.92 -2.92 -15.94
CA ASN A 113 -12.12 -2.95 -17.37
C ASN A 113 -11.29 -1.84 -18.02
N LYS A 114 -10.10 -2.20 -18.54
CA LYS A 114 -9.20 -1.22 -19.15
C LYS A 114 -9.74 -0.78 -20.50
N MET A 115 -10.29 0.43 -20.55
CA MET A 115 -10.70 1.09 -21.77
C MET A 115 -9.43 1.52 -22.55
N MET A 116 -9.12 0.84 -23.65
CA MET A 116 -8.04 1.24 -24.56
C MET A 116 -8.57 2.37 -25.44
N ALA A 117 -8.16 3.60 -25.14
CA ALA A 117 -8.47 4.76 -25.94
C ALA A 117 -7.22 5.18 -26.74
N PHE A 118 -6.87 4.38 -27.76
CA PHE A 118 -5.90 4.80 -28.77
C PHE A 118 -6.64 5.66 -29.79
N ALA A 119 -6.10 6.82 -30.18
CA ALA A 119 -6.69 7.68 -31.19
C ALA A 119 -6.85 6.90 -32.52
N GLY A 120 -8.10 6.54 -32.88
CA GLY A 120 -8.41 5.74 -34.08
C GLY A 120 -8.67 4.25 -33.84
N ALA A 121 -8.65 3.75 -32.60
CA ALA A 121 -8.92 2.35 -32.26
C ALA A 121 -10.37 2.05 -31.83
N ASP A 122 -11.34 2.78 -32.38
CA ASP A 122 -12.78 2.72 -32.03
C ASP A 122 -13.41 1.31 -32.18
N ARG A 123 -12.71 0.38 -32.85
CA ARG A 123 -13.19 -0.99 -33.10
C ARG A 123 -12.54 -2.09 -32.26
N LEU A 124 -11.54 -1.78 -31.43
CA LEU A 124 -10.85 -2.76 -30.56
C LEU A 124 -11.39 -2.76 -29.13
N GLN A 125 -12.43 -1.96 -28.87
CA GLN A 125 -13.03 -1.77 -27.57
C GLN A 125 -14.46 -2.33 -27.56
N GLU A 126 -14.72 -3.34 -26.74
CA GLU A 126 -16.06 -3.95 -26.60
C GLU A 126 -17.05 -3.06 -25.80
N GLY A 127 -16.64 -1.85 -25.40
CA GLY A 127 -17.42 -0.97 -24.54
C GLY A 127 -17.72 -1.63 -23.18
N MET A 128 -19.02 -1.74 -22.85
CA MET A 128 -19.48 -2.41 -21.63
C MET A 128 -19.79 -3.90 -21.81
N ARG A 129 -19.69 -4.43 -23.03
CA ARG A 129 -19.80 -5.88 -23.26
C ARG A 129 -18.59 -6.55 -22.60
N ARG A 130 -18.85 -7.57 -21.77
CA ARG A 130 -17.83 -8.28 -20.95
C ARG A 130 -17.03 -7.37 -19.99
N ALA A 131 -17.66 -6.35 -19.40
CA ALA A 131 -17.04 -5.36 -18.52
C ALA A 131 -16.58 -5.84 -17.12
N PHE A 132 -16.52 -7.15 -16.86
CA PHE A 132 -16.09 -7.68 -15.55
C PHE A 132 -14.63 -7.33 -15.20
N GLY A 133 -13.81 -7.10 -16.22
CA GLY A 133 -12.44 -6.64 -16.06
C GLY A 133 -11.44 -7.73 -15.68
N LYS A 134 -10.15 -7.38 -15.82
CA LYS A 134 -9.02 -8.24 -15.47
C LYS A 134 -8.53 -7.92 -14.07
N ALA A 135 -7.89 -8.87 -13.40
CA ALA A 135 -7.25 -8.63 -12.11
C ALA A 135 -6.02 -7.71 -12.30
N VAL A 136 -6.01 -6.53 -11.67
CA VAL A 136 -4.93 -5.53 -11.84
C VAL A 136 -4.15 -5.28 -10.55
N GLY A 137 -4.77 -5.44 -9.38
CA GLY A 137 -4.08 -5.17 -8.12
C GLY A 137 -4.68 -5.89 -6.93
N LEU A 138 -4.04 -5.73 -5.77
CA LEU A 138 -4.55 -6.21 -4.49
C LEU A 138 -4.85 -5.05 -3.52
N ALA A 139 -5.77 -5.29 -2.59
CA ALA A 139 -6.12 -4.36 -1.53
C ALA A 139 -6.44 -5.08 -0.22
N ALA A 140 -6.23 -4.39 0.89
CA ALA A 140 -6.65 -4.79 2.22
C ALA A 140 -7.93 -4.02 2.57
N ARG A 141 -8.98 -4.73 2.98
CA ARG A 141 -10.16 -4.10 3.59
C ARG A 141 -9.89 -3.94 5.08
N VAL A 142 -9.98 -2.71 5.57
CA VAL A 142 -9.74 -2.39 6.97
C VAL A 142 -10.97 -1.72 7.56
N GLU A 143 -11.34 -2.15 8.75
CA GLU A 143 -12.44 -1.60 9.53
C GLU A 143 -11.97 -0.44 10.41
N ALA A 144 -12.89 0.46 10.77
CA ALA A 144 -12.57 1.56 11.66
C ALA A 144 -12.11 1.01 13.03
N GLY A 145 -11.06 1.62 13.60
CA GLY A 145 -10.52 1.22 14.90
C GLY A 145 -9.63 -0.02 14.90
N ARG A 146 -9.44 -0.71 13.76
CA ARG A 146 -8.51 -1.85 13.67
C ARG A 146 -7.10 -1.37 13.26
N PRO A 147 -6.03 -1.74 13.98
CA PRO A 147 -4.68 -1.26 13.65
C PRO A 147 -4.22 -1.72 12.27
N VAL A 148 -3.78 -0.78 11.44
CA VAL A 148 -3.17 -1.06 10.12
C VAL A 148 -1.68 -1.35 10.29
N VAL A 149 -1.03 -0.55 11.13
CA VAL A 149 0.40 -0.60 11.43
C VAL A 149 0.60 -0.44 12.92
N GLU A 150 1.52 -1.21 13.46
CA GLU A 150 1.97 -1.13 14.84
C GLU A 150 3.48 -0.93 14.86
N VAL A 151 3.94 -0.08 15.77
CA VAL A 151 5.35 0.13 16.04
C VAL A 151 5.57 -0.11 17.52
N GLU A 152 6.40 -1.08 17.84
CA GLU A 152 6.84 -1.36 19.21
C GLU A 152 8.20 -0.66 19.41
N VAL A 153 8.29 0.13 20.48
CA VAL A 153 9.48 0.93 20.84
C VAL A 153 9.70 0.95 22.35
N LYS A 154 10.91 1.31 22.77
CA LYS A 154 11.23 1.69 24.15
C LYS A 154 10.64 3.07 24.49
N ALA A 155 10.68 3.44 25.77
CA ALA A 155 10.13 4.72 26.27
C ALA A 155 10.70 5.95 25.53
N GLU A 156 12.00 5.93 25.23
CA GLU A 156 12.71 7.00 24.53
C GLU A 156 12.23 7.22 23.09
N GLY A 157 11.68 6.18 22.44
CA GLY A 157 11.31 6.20 21.02
C GLY A 157 9.87 6.60 20.72
N ILE A 158 9.05 6.88 21.73
CA ILE A 158 7.60 7.11 21.55
C ILE A 158 7.33 8.32 20.64
N GLU A 159 8.02 9.43 20.86
CA GLU A 159 7.81 10.66 20.09
C GLU A 159 8.20 10.48 18.62
N VAL A 160 9.29 9.75 18.39
CA VAL A 160 9.76 9.41 17.06
C VAL A 160 8.75 8.52 16.35
N ALA A 161 8.22 7.48 17.02
CA ALA A 161 7.21 6.60 16.49
C ALA A 161 5.91 7.35 16.14
N LYS A 162 5.45 8.25 17.02
CA LYS A 162 4.28 9.11 16.78
C LYS A 162 4.46 9.98 15.55
N ARG A 163 5.63 10.61 15.38
CA ARG A 163 5.93 11.43 14.21
C ARG A 163 6.02 10.60 12.94
N ALA A 164 6.67 9.43 12.99
CA ALA A 164 6.79 8.52 11.86
C ALA A 164 5.41 8.04 11.38
N LEU A 165 4.53 7.65 12.31
CA LEU A 165 3.16 7.24 11.99
C LEU A 165 2.29 8.39 11.48
N LYS A 166 2.47 9.62 11.98
CA LYS A 166 1.78 10.81 11.44
C LYS A 166 2.14 11.06 9.98
N ILE A 167 3.42 10.93 9.62
CA ILE A 167 3.88 11.05 8.23
C ILE A 167 3.34 9.87 7.41
N GLY A 168 3.40 8.66 7.95
CA GLY A 168 2.86 7.46 7.32
C GLY A 168 1.36 7.58 7.02
N ALA A 169 0.57 8.14 7.94
CA ALA A 169 -0.87 8.33 7.80
C ALA A 169 -1.24 9.12 6.52
N SER A 170 -0.38 10.05 6.07
CA SER A 170 -0.59 10.79 4.82
C SER A 170 -0.58 9.91 3.56
N LYS A 171 -0.01 8.69 3.63
CA LYS A 171 0.00 7.72 2.52
C LYS A 171 -1.27 6.90 2.44
N LEU A 172 -2.05 6.88 3.53
CA LEU A 172 -3.30 6.14 3.58
C LEU A 172 -4.44 6.99 3.01
N PRO A 173 -5.44 6.34 2.39
CA PRO A 173 -6.59 7.06 1.86
C PRO A 173 -7.53 7.57 2.97
N THR A 174 -7.31 7.24 4.25
CA THR A 174 -8.22 7.58 5.35
C THR A 174 -7.54 8.44 6.41
N PRO A 175 -8.26 9.37 7.05
CA PRO A 175 -7.78 9.95 8.30
C PRO A 175 -7.60 8.83 9.34
N CYS A 176 -6.51 8.92 10.09
CA CYS A 176 -6.10 7.93 11.07
C CYS A 176 -5.81 8.62 12.41
N THR A 177 -6.10 7.90 13.49
CA THR A 177 -5.74 8.27 14.87
C THR A 177 -4.57 7.40 15.32
N ILE A 178 -3.72 7.95 16.17
CA ILE A 178 -2.59 7.23 16.76
C ILE A 178 -2.98 6.87 18.19
N GLN A 179 -2.86 5.59 18.54
CA GLN A 179 -3.07 5.08 19.89
C GLN A 179 -1.73 4.63 20.46
N ILE A 180 -1.45 4.99 21.72
CA ILE A 180 -0.27 4.55 22.46
C ILE A 180 -0.78 3.63 23.57
N ALA A 181 -0.21 2.44 23.68
CA ALA A 181 -0.51 1.48 24.73
C ALA A 181 0.79 0.96 25.36
N PRO A 182 0.88 0.80 26.69
CA PRO A 182 1.98 0.08 27.31
C PRO A 182 1.91 -1.41 26.90
N LEU A 183 3.07 -1.99 26.61
CA LEU A 183 3.17 -3.40 26.25
C LEU A 183 3.19 -4.23 27.53
N GLN A 184 2.01 -4.70 27.99
CA GLN A 184 1.95 -5.66 29.10
C GLN A 184 2.41 -7.02 28.58
N ARG A 185 3.59 -7.46 28.99
CA ARG A 185 4.00 -8.87 28.86
C ARG A 185 3.31 -9.63 29.99
N GLY A 186 2.30 -10.42 29.63
CA GLY A 186 1.76 -11.46 30.50
C GLY A 186 2.71 -12.64 30.62
#